data_AF-A3LQ03-F1
#
_entry.id   AF-A3LQ03-F1
#
_cell.length_a   1.000
_cell.length_b   1.000
_cell.length_c   1.000
_cell.angle_alpha   90.00
_cell.angle_beta   90.00
_cell.angle_gamma   90.00
#
_symmetry.space_group_name_H-M   'P 1'
#
loop_
_entity.id
_entity.type
_entity.pdbx_description
1 polymer ?
#
loop_
_entity_poly.entity_id
_entity_poly.type
_entity_poly.pdbx_seq_one_letter_code
_entity_poly.pdbx_strand_id
1 'polypeptide(L)'
;MFSNRNVRYLLSALAILGIVAFFATTQNSLGSSIQRTKPAVSGDAAVPLSGEMDNVDTLQGKPHQGNEPPYQQNDNKKPAAPGQVEANKDLAPETETESTEGSVVNQSSPKTTKTKPKTKGKPKGSCKEVDYVVMIDAGSTGSRVHVYAFNTCVSPPKLLSEEFKMLKPGLSSFDTDTKGAAESLDPLLKLALETVPEAKRGCTPVAVKATAGLRLLGKEKSDAILAEVRAHLENDYPFAVVPGDGISIMEGKDEGVYAWITTNYLLGNIGSSEKNPTAAVFDLGGGSTQIVFEPQFGDNEKMVEGDHKYDFTFGDRDFSLYQTSHLGYGLMQGRNKINAKVIQGSLKEHPDLEKLSDKASTKGAKASITINNPCIPPNVIAHDVVVEVSESEFYVVNFQGPSTPGGTLCRAIAEQVLNKDAECTSKPCSFNGVHQPSLVKSFQKTSDMFVFSYFYDRTNPLGFPSSFTVEELADLAKIVCNGETLWQEVLLDDHIKELKEEPQWCTDLSFITAMLHTGYDIPFHRELKTAKTIDGNELGWCLGASLPLLDKTNSGWQCRVEETN
;
A
#
# COMPACT_ATOMS: atom_id res chain seq x y z
N MET A 1 51.62 -37.14 41.55
CA MET A 1 50.35 -37.68 41.04
C MET A 1 49.34 -36.55 41.00
N PHE A 2 49.14 -35.91 39.85
CA PHE A 2 48.09 -34.91 39.69
C PHE A 2 46.77 -35.64 39.38
N SER A 3 45.76 -35.42 40.22
CA SER A 3 44.44 -36.03 40.05
C SER A 3 43.80 -35.60 38.73
N ASN A 4 43.26 -36.55 37.97
CA ASN A 4 42.54 -36.35 36.70
C ASN A 4 41.39 -35.32 36.81
N ARG A 5 40.92 -35.03 38.03
CA ARG A 5 39.89 -34.01 38.27
C ARG A 5 40.44 -32.59 38.08
N ASN A 6 41.68 -32.32 38.46
CA ASN A 6 42.28 -30.98 38.37
C ASN A 6 42.72 -30.64 36.94
N VAL A 7 43.06 -31.64 36.14
CA VAL A 7 43.40 -31.47 34.72
C VAL A 7 42.18 -31.05 33.89
N ARG A 8 40.98 -31.55 34.21
CA ARG A 8 39.74 -31.17 33.53
C ARG A 8 39.33 -29.72 33.83
N TYR A 9 39.52 -29.23 35.06
CA TYR A 9 39.26 -27.83 35.39
C TYR A 9 40.26 -26.87 34.74
N LEU A 10 41.54 -27.26 34.64
CA LEU A 10 42.56 -26.49 33.92
C LEU A 10 42.29 -26.41 32.41
N LEU A 11 41.88 -27.52 31.79
CA LEU A 11 41.51 -27.54 30.36
C LEU A 11 40.25 -26.72 30.06
N SER A 12 39.27 -26.73 30.98
CA SER A 12 38.04 -25.93 30.85
C SER A 12 38.31 -24.44 31.02
N ALA A 13 39.18 -24.06 31.97
CA ALA A 13 39.59 -22.67 32.16
C ALA A 13 40.43 -22.15 30.98
N LEU A 14 41.30 -22.98 30.39
CA LEU A 14 42.07 -22.64 29.19
C LEU A 14 41.19 -22.52 27.93
N ALA A 15 40.14 -23.32 27.80
CA ALA A 15 39.17 -23.20 26.71
C ALA A 15 38.36 -21.89 26.79
N ILE A 16 37.95 -21.49 28.01
CA ILE A 16 37.22 -20.24 28.24
C ILE A 16 38.15 -19.02 28.00
N LEU A 17 39.40 -19.08 28.46
CA LEU A 17 40.40 -18.04 28.19
C LEU A 17 40.73 -17.94 26.69
N GLY A 18 40.74 -19.05 25.95
CA GLY A 18 40.92 -19.06 24.49
C GLY A 18 39.76 -18.42 23.74
N ILE A 19 38.52 -18.63 24.19
CA ILE A 19 37.33 -18.01 23.59
C ILE A 19 37.30 -16.50 23.87
N VAL A 20 37.62 -16.07 25.08
CA VAL A 20 37.69 -14.64 25.44
C VAL A 20 38.83 -13.94 24.69
N ALA A 21 39.99 -14.58 24.51
CA ALA A 21 41.09 -14.04 23.71
C ALA A 21 40.75 -13.97 22.20
N PHE A 22 39.97 -14.92 21.68
CA PHE A 22 39.49 -14.90 20.29
C PHE A 22 38.51 -13.73 20.04
N PHE A 23 37.61 -13.43 20.99
CA PHE A 23 36.74 -12.26 20.90
C PHE A 23 37.48 -10.92 21.14
N ALA A 24 38.50 -10.91 22.01
CA ALA A 24 39.31 -9.71 22.26
C ALA A 24 40.26 -9.36 21.09
N THR A 25 40.72 -10.36 20.31
CA THR A 25 41.58 -10.14 19.15
C THR A 25 40.82 -9.85 17.86
N THR A 26 39.57 -10.33 17.74
CA THR A 26 38.69 -9.99 16.60
C THR A 26 38.09 -8.58 16.69
N GLN A 27 38.02 -7.97 17.88
CA GLN A 27 37.62 -6.57 18.01
C GLN A 27 38.67 -5.56 17.49
N ASN A 28 39.94 -5.96 17.35
CA ASN A 28 41.01 -5.07 16.89
C ASN A 28 41.27 -5.11 15.37
N SER A 29 40.50 -5.85 14.56
CA SER A 29 40.68 -5.91 13.10
C SER A 29 39.50 -5.41 12.26
N LEU A 30 38.48 -4.79 12.88
CA LEU A 30 37.33 -4.20 12.18
C LEU A 30 37.16 -2.70 12.49
N GLY A 31 38.28 -2.01 12.73
CA GLY A 31 38.33 -0.56 12.95
C GLY A 31 39.16 0.14 11.87
N SER A 32 38.68 0.19 10.62
CA SER A 32 39.06 1.23 9.63
C SER A 32 38.40 0.96 8.26
N SER A 33 37.12 1.30 8.12
CA SER A 33 36.48 1.74 6.85
C SER A 33 34.95 1.75 6.98
N ILE A 34 34.41 2.50 7.94
CA ILE A 34 33.02 2.97 7.88
C ILE A 34 33.02 4.41 8.39
N GLN A 35 33.14 5.35 7.46
CA GLN A 35 32.83 6.75 7.72
C GLN A 35 31.31 6.84 7.91
N ARG A 36 30.88 6.97 9.17
CA ARG A 36 29.50 7.38 9.50
C ARG A 36 29.26 8.75 8.87
N THR A 37 28.51 8.80 7.77
CA THR A 37 27.86 10.04 7.35
C THR A 37 26.77 10.35 8.39
N LYS A 38 26.89 11.51 9.05
CA LYS A 38 25.84 12.09 9.88
C LYS A 38 24.54 12.17 9.05
N PRO A 39 23.37 11.86 9.63
CA PRO A 39 22.09 12.26 9.04
C PRO A 39 22.09 13.78 8.89
N ALA A 40 21.65 14.27 7.73
CA ALA A 40 21.36 15.68 7.54
C ALA A 40 20.22 16.06 8.50
N VAL A 41 20.48 17.03 9.37
CA VAL A 41 19.44 17.73 10.14
C VAL A 41 18.65 18.54 9.11
N SER A 42 17.46 18.08 8.73
CA SER A 42 16.47 18.94 8.09
C SER A 42 15.98 19.91 9.15
N GLY A 43 16.35 21.19 9.01
CA GLY A 43 15.82 22.24 9.86
C GLY A 43 14.32 22.37 9.64
N ASP A 44 13.56 22.19 10.73
CA ASP A 44 12.15 22.52 10.81
C ASP A 44 11.96 24.01 10.53
N ALA A 45 11.40 24.32 9.36
CA ALA A 45 10.64 25.55 9.17
C ALA A 45 9.18 25.20 9.47
N ALA A 46 8.77 25.44 10.71
CA ALA A 46 7.38 25.40 11.14
C ALA A 46 6.56 26.38 10.28
N VAL A 47 5.68 25.83 9.43
CA VAL A 47 4.58 26.56 8.81
C VAL A 47 3.32 26.21 9.61
N PRO A 48 2.61 27.19 10.22
CA PRO A 48 1.44 26.89 11.03
C PRO A 48 0.27 26.50 10.12
N LEU A 49 -0.15 25.24 10.19
CA LEU A 49 -1.44 24.79 9.66
C LEU A 49 -2.54 25.22 10.63
N SER A 50 -3.01 26.47 10.51
CA SER A 50 -4.32 26.85 11.04
C SER A 50 -5.33 26.84 9.90
N GLY A 51 -6.06 25.74 9.79
CA GLY A 51 -7.24 25.59 8.96
C GLY A 51 -8.06 24.43 9.51
N GLU A 52 -9.16 24.74 10.21
CA GLU A 52 -10.14 23.77 10.70
C GLU A 52 -10.57 22.85 9.55
N MET A 53 -10.18 21.58 9.63
CA MET A 53 -10.84 20.50 8.90
C MET A 53 -11.89 19.92 9.84
N ASP A 54 -13.16 20.14 9.51
CA ASP A 54 -14.27 19.52 10.21
C ASP A 54 -14.14 17.99 10.15
N ASN A 55 -13.85 17.42 11.31
CA ASN A 55 -13.80 16.00 11.60
C ASN A 55 -15.22 15.44 11.50
N VAL A 56 -15.50 14.68 10.44
CA VAL A 56 -16.68 13.83 10.35
C VAL A 56 -16.22 12.40 10.11
N ASP A 57 -16.52 11.54 11.08
CA ASP A 57 -16.48 10.07 11.07
C ASP A 57 -16.57 9.46 9.66
N THR A 58 -15.50 8.77 9.23
CA THR A 58 -15.36 8.24 7.86
C THR A 58 -15.38 6.72 7.75
N LEU A 59 -15.86 5.99 8.75
CA LEU A 59 -16.04 4.53 8.62
C LEU A 59 -17.49 4.10 8.41
N GLN A 60 -18.47 5.01 8.60
CA GLN A 60 -19.90 4.77 8.28
C GLN A 60 -20.64 6.02 7.76
N GLY A 61 -19.96 6.85 6.95
CA GLY A 61 -20.54 8.08 6.40
C GLY A 61 -21.74 7.88 5.45
N LYS A 62 -22.73 8.77 5.53
CA LYS A 62 -23.95 8.79 4.68
C LYS A 62 -23.58 8.95 3.19
N PRO A 63 -24.24 8.22 2.26
CA PRO A 63 -24.22 8.55 0.84
C PRO A 63 -24.50 10.03 0.60
N HIS A 64 -23.73 10.62 -0.32
CA HIS A 64 -23.91 11.98 -0.77
C HIS A 64 -25.37 12.21 -1.21
N GLN A 65 -25.96 13.35 -0.84
CA GLN A 65 -27.30 13.75 -1.24
C GLN A 65 -27.20 15.14 -1.86
N GLY A 66 -27.24 15.19 -3.19
CA GLY A 66 -27.08 16.41 -3.98
C GLY A 66 -26.59 16.06 -5.37
N ASN A 67 -26.65 17.03 -6.29
CA ASN A 67 -26.05 16.92 -7.63
C ASN A 67 -24.70 17.67 -7.69
N GLU A 68 -24.11 18.03 -6.54
CA GLU A 68 -22.90 18.86 -6.47
C GLU A 68 -21.87 18.22 -5.53
N PRO A 69 -20.61 18.04 -5.94
CA PRO A 69 -19.62 17.29 -5.18
C PRO A 69 -19.25 18.02 -3.87
N PRO A 70 -19.01 17.29 -2.75
CA PRO A 70 -18.82 17.88 -1.42
C PRO A 70 -17.52 18.69 -1.24
N TYR A 71 -16.73 18.88 -2.30
CA TYR A 71 -15.41 19.54 -2.27
C TYR A 71 -15.37 20.90 -2.98
N GLN A 72 -16.50 21.44 -3.45
CA GLN A 72 -16.48 22.74 -4.14
C GLN A 72 -16.02 23.87 -3.19
N GLN A 73 -14.82 24.40 -3.46
CA GLN A 73 -14.40 25.69 -2.91
C GLN A 73 -15.00 26.82 -3.76
N ASN A 74 -15.69 27.76 -3.11
CA ASN A 74 -16.18 28.99 -3.73
C ASN A 74 -15.02 29.82 -4.31
N ASP A 75 -14.93 29.93 -5.65
CA ASP A 75 -13.89 30.66 -6.41
C ASP A 75 -13.92 32.20 -6.27
N ASN A 76 -14.49 32.75 -5.19
CA ASN A 76 -14.62 34.20 -4.98
C ASN A 76 -13.66 34.80 -3.93
N LYS A 77 -12.39 34.36 -3.90
CA LYS A 77 -11.32 35.12 -3.22
C LYS A 77 -10.01 35.10 -4.01
N LYS A 78 -9.73 36.24 -4.63
CA LYS A 78 -8.46 36.56 -5.31
C LYS A 78 -7.32 36.62 -4.29
N PRO A 79 -6.16 35.95 -4.51
CA PRO A 79 -5.02 36.08 -3.60
C PRO A 79 -4.33 37.43 -3.75
N ALA A 80 -3.91 38.01 -2.62
CA ALA A 80 -3.14 39.24 -2.55
C ALA A 80 -1.70 39.03 -3.06
N ALA A 81 -1.16 40.06 -3.74
CA ALA A 81 0.19 40.05 -4.31
C ALA A 81 1.29 40.02 -3.22
N PRO A 82 2.45 39.36 -3.45
CA PRO A 82 3.55 39.37 -2.49
C PRO A 82 4.29 40.71 -2.51
N GLY A 83 4.52 41.26 -1.32
CA GLY A 83 5.28 42.49 -1.08
C GLY A 83 6.77 42.34 -1.32
N GLN A 84 7.37 43.47 -1.73
CA GLN A 84 8.80 43.68 -1.93
C GLN A 84 9.56 43.58 -0.61
N VAL A 85 10.76 42.98 -0.64
CA VAL A 85 11.78 43.21 0.38
C VAL A 85 13.03 43.76 -0.31
N GLU A 86 13.46 44.91 0.17
CA GLU A 86 14.55 45.73 -0.31
C GLU A 86 15.93 45.12 -0.08
N ALA A 87 16.87 45.60 -0.91
CA ALA A 87 18.26 45.27 -0.97
C ALA A 87 19.05 45.58 0.32
N ASN A 88 20.17 44.87 0.51
CA ASN A 88 21.36 45.53 1.02
C ASN A 88 22.61 45.08 0.27
N LYS A 89 23.35 46.09 -0.18
CA LYS A 89 24.69 46.03 -0.75
C LYS A 89 25.68 45.74 0.38
N ASP A 90 26.74 45.00 0.09
CA ASP A 90 28.11 45.53 0.14
C ASP A 90 29.19 44.47 -0.17
N LEU A 91 30.24 44.97 -0.84
CA LEU A 91 31.60 44.43 -1.02
C LEU A 91 31.86 43.48 -2.22
N ALA A 92 32.60 44.04 -3.18
CA ALA A 92 33.43 43.41 -4.20
C ALA A 92 34.89 43.95 -4.02
N PRO A 93 35.87 43.63 -4.89
CA PRO A 93 36.50 42.32 -5.17
C PRO A 93 38.05 42.42 -5.18
N GLU A 94 38.78 41.29 -5.24
CA GLU A 94 40.16 41.20 -5.76
C GLU A 94 40.30 39.87 -6.55
N THR A 95 40.31 39.88 -7.88
CA THR A 95 41.47 39.86 -8.81
C THR A 95 42.57 38.85 -8.50
N GLU A 96 42.78 37.90 -9.41
CA GLU A 96 44.08 37.72 -10.07
C GLU A 96 43.93 36.96 -11.41
N THR A 97 44.48 37.59 -12.44
CA THR A 97 44.66 37.13 -13.81
C THR A 97 46.02 36.47 -13.96
N GLU A 98 46.16 35.43 -14.78
CA GLU A 98 47.35 35.35 -15.65
C GLU A 98 47.12 34.53 -16.93
N SER A 99 47.63 35.12 -18.00
CA SER A 99 47.62 34.77 -19.42
C SER A 99 48.81 33.89 -19.81
N THR A 100 48.74 33.19 -20.96
CA THR A 100 49.70 33.41 -22.09
C THR A 100 49.35 32.59 -23.34
N GLU A 101 49.74 33.19 -24.47
CA GLU A 101 49.43 32.92 -25.88
C GLU A 101 50.38 31.91 -26.58
N GLY A 102 50.05 31.51 -27.82
CA GLY A 102 51.08 31.27 -28.87
C GLY A 102 50.79 30.22 -29.97
N SER A 103 50.21 30.65 -31.11
CA SER A 103 50.62 30.50 -32.54
C SER A 103 51.74 29.48 -32.92
N VAL A 104 51.87 28.77 -34.08
CA VAL A 104 51.42 28.94 -35.49
C VAL A 104 52.00 27.79 -36.40
N VAL A 105 51.21 27.31 -37.39
CA VAL A 105 51.54 26.95 -38.82
C VAL A 105 52.25 25.64 -39.32
N ASN A 106 51.53 24.98 -40.26
CA ASN A 106 51.81 24.22 -41.51
C ASN A 106 52.78 23.01 -41.68
N GLN A 107 52.18 22.01 -42.36
CA GLN A 107 52.55 21.40 -43.67
C GLN A 107 53.00 19.92 -43.76
N SER A 108 52.37 19.27 -44.76
CA SER A 108 52.81 18.16 -45.62
C SER A 108 52.52 16.70 -45.20
N SER A 109 51.78 16.01 -46.09
CA SER A 109 51.65 14.54 -46.15
C SER A 109 52.78 13.93 -46.99
N PRO A 110 53.05 12.61 -46.86
CA PRO A 110 52.56 11.70 -47.91
C PRO A 110 52.03 10.34 -47.41
N LYS A 111 51.21 9.75 -48.27
CA LYS A 111 50.48 8.46 -48.18
C LYS A 111 51.38 7.25 -47.90
N THR A 112 50.90 6.28 -47.08
CA THR A 112 50.76 4.85 -47.48
C THR A 112 50.00 3.97 -46.46
N THR A 113 49.01 3.23 -46.99
CA THR A 113 48.49 1.89 -46.60
C THR A 113 47.87 1.57 -45.21
N LYS A 114 46.54 1.42 -45.25
CA LYS A 114 45.68 0.34 -44.68
C LYS A 114 45.82 -0.04 -43.19
N THR A 115 44.84 0.36 -42.37
CA THR A 115 44.02 -0.55 -41.51
C THR A 115 42.80 0.18 -40.92
N LYS A 116 41.64 -0.48 -40.83
CA LYS A 116 40.36 0.07 -40.31
C LYS A 116 40.47 0.50 -38.84
N PRO A 117 39.96 1.68 -38.45
CA PRO A 117 39.44 1.91 -37.11
C PRO A 117 37.92 1.92 -37.13
N LYS A 118 37.32 1.07 -36.29
CA LYS A 118 35.91 1.09 -35.92
C LYS A 118 35.50 2.54 -35.62
N THR A 119 34.46 3.02 -36.30
CA THR A 119 33.81 4.28 -35.96
C THR A 119 33.29 4.14 -34.53
N LYS A 120 33.99 4.79 -33.59
CA LYS A 120 33.44 5.08 -32.26
C LYS A 120 32.13 5.82 -32.52
N GLY A 121 31.01 5.20 -32.17
CA GLY A 121 29.72 5.86 -32.18
C GLY A 121 29.84 7.17 -31.41
N LYS A 122 29.27 8.23 -31.97
CA LYS A 122 28.96 9.46 -31.23
C LYS A 122 28.43 9.08 -29.85
N PRO A 123 28.83 9.78 -28.76
CA PRO A 123 28.11 9.62 -27.50
C PRO A 123 26.64 9.93 -27.82
N LYS A 124 25.75 8.95 -27.61
CA LYS A 124 24.31 9.17 -27.65
C LYS A 124 24.06 10.37 -26.72
N GLY A 125 23.55 11.47 -27.25
CA GLY A 125 23.03 12.54 -26.40
C GLY A 125 22.08 11.91 -25.38
N SER A 126 22.16 12.32 -24.12
CA SER A 126 21.28 11.79 -23.09
C SER A 126 19.84 12.06 -23.52
N CYS A 127 19.10 10.99 -23.81
CA CYS A 127 17.68 11.08 -24.04
C CYS A 127 17.03 11.57 -22.74
N LYS A 128 16.20 12.60 -22.87
CA LYS A 128 15.45 13.24 -21.77
C LYS A 128 13.95 13.17 -22.04
N GLU A 129 13.48 12.09 -22.68
CA GLU A 129 12.04 11.87 -22.81
C GLU A 129 11.46 11.56 -21.44
N VAL A 130 10.56 12.44 -21.02
CA VAL A 130 9.69 12.24 -19.88
C VAL A 130 8.29 12.00 -20.41
N ASP A 131 7.73 10.85 -20.06
CA ASP A 131 6.33 10.51 -20.30
C ASP A 131 5.61 10.40 -18.96
N TYR A 132 4.30 10.67 -18.98
CA TYR A 132 3.47 10.71 -17.78
C TYR A 132 2.37 9.66 -17.88
N VAL A 133 1.88 9.18 -16.73
CA VAL A 133 0.69 8.32 -16.63
C VAL A 133 -0.17 8.86 -15.48
N VAL A 134 -1.48 8.96 -15.71
CA VAL A 134 -2.46 9.29 -14.68
C VAL A 134 -3.25 8.02 -14.34
N MET A 135 -3.12 7.55 -13.11
CA MET A 135 -3.87 6.39 -12.61
C MET A 135 -4.78 6.82 -11.47
N ILE A 136 -6.07 6.51 -11.58
CA ILE A 136 -7.06 6.74 -10.52
C ILE A 136 -7.46 5.40 -9.90
N ASP A 137 -7.19 5.27 -8.61
CA ASP A 137 -7.68 4.17 -7.78
C ASP A 137 -9.00 4.57 -7.12
N ALA A 138 -10.10 3.97 -7.58
CA ALA A 138 -11.41 4.14 -6.99
C ALA A 138 -11.66 3.06 -5.92
N GLY A 139 -11.07 3.30 -4.75
CA GLY A 139 -11.18 2.48 -3.55
C GLY A 139 -12.58 2.50 -2.90
N SER A 140 -12.84 1.50 -2.05
CA SER A 140 -14.14 1.39 -1.33
C SER A 140 -14.40 2.54 -0.34
N THR A 141 -13.36 3.16 0.21
CA THR A 141 -13.46 4.20 1.25
C THR A 141 -13.04 5.59 0.75
N GLY A 142 -12.50 5.67 -0.46
CA GLY A 142 -11.97 6.90 -1.05
C GLY A 142 -11.39 6.66 -2.44
N SER A 143 -11.28 7.73 -3.21
CA SER A 143 -10.63 7.74 -4.53
C SER A 143 -9.27 8.43 -4.44
N ARG A 144 -8.28 7.95 -5.20
CA ARG A 144 -6.92 8.50 -5.25
C ARG A 144 -6.49 8.74 -6.69
N VAL A 145 -5.65 9.74 -6.91
CA VAL A 145 -4.90 9.90 -8.17
C VAL A 145 -3.43 9.77 -7.91
N HIS A 146 -2.77 9.12 -8.85
CA HIS A 146 -1.34 9.01 -8.98
C HIS A 146 -0.94 9.57 -10.33
N VAL A 147 -0.07 10.59 -10.32
CA VAL A 147 0.49 11.18 -11.53
C VAL A 147 1.97 10.86 -11.55
N TYR A 148 2.32 9.86 -12.34
CA TYR A 148 3.70 9.38 -12.45
C TYR A 148 4.42 10.08 -13.59
N ALA A 149 5.69 10.44 -13.37
CA ALA A 149 6.61 10.86 -14.42
C ALA A 149 7.71 9.80 -14.59
N PHE A 150 7.96 9.38 -15.82
CA PHE A 150 8.94 8.35 -16.16
C PHE A 150 9.97 8.84 -17.16
N ASN A 151 11.22 8.44 -16.96
CA ASN A 151 12.21 8.42 -18.01
C ASN A 151 12.04 7.14 -18.84
N THR A 152 11.51 7.28 -20.05
CA THR A 152 11.23 6.18 -20.99
C THR A 152 12.39 5.89 -21.95
N CYS A 153 13.51 6.59 -21.80
CA CYS A 153 14.74 6.35 -22.57
C CYS A 153 15.49 5.08 -22.14
N VAL A 154 15.08 4.48 -21.03
CA VAL A 154 15.64 3.26 -20.46
C VAL A 154 14.55 2.20 -20.40
N SER A 155 14.97 0.93 -20.46
CA SER A 155 14.06 -0.22 -20.38
C SER A 155 14.51 -1.12 -19.22
N PRO A 156 13.63 -1.41 -18.24
CA PRO A 156 12.28 -0.85 -18.11
C PRO A 156 12.28 0.66 -17.80
N PRO A 157 11.17 1.38 -18.05
CA PRO A 157 11.07 2.80 -17.73
C PRO A 157 11.44 3.10 -16.28
N LYS A 158 12.16 4.19 -16.04
CA LYS A 158 12.57 4.61 -14.70
C LYS A 158 11.63 5.66 -14.15
N LEU A 159 11.02 5.40 -13.00
CA LEU A 159 10.20 6.37 -12.27
C LEU A 159 11.07 7.55 -11.81
N LEU A 160 10.57 8.76 -12.06
CA LEU A 160 11.22 10.02 -11.68
C LEU A 160 10.53 10.66 -10.49
N SER A 161 9.20 10.67 -10.48
CA SER A 161 8.37 11.24 -9.42
C SER A 161 6.95 10.70 -9.47
N GLU A 162 6.26 10.81 -8.35
CA GLU A 162 4.83 10.62 -8.17
C GLU A 162 4.24 11.86 -7.51
N GLU A 163 3.15 12.39 -8.06
CA GLU A 163 2.25 13.29 -7.34
C GLU A 163 0.98 12.52 -6.93
N PHE A 164 0.59 12.66 -5.67
CA PHE A 164 -0.47 11.86 -5.05
C PHE A 164 -1.51 12.72 -4.35
N LYS A 165 -2.79 12.36 -4.49
CA LYS A 165 -3.88 12.93 -3.69
C LYS A 165 -4.99 11.92 -3.49
N MET A 166 -5.56 11.91 -2.28
CA MET A 166 -6.70 11.07 -1.90
C MET A 166 -7.88 11.94 -1.48
N LEU A 167 -9.09 11.50 -1.83
CA LEU A 167 -10.37 12.06 -1.40
C LEU A 167 -11.24 10.97 -0.75
N LYS A 168 -12.18 11.41 0.09
CA LYS A 168 -13.27 10.59 0.61
C LYS A 168 -14.60 11.30 0.31
N PRO A 169 -15.72 10.59 0.08
CA PRO A 169 -15.84 9.12 0.05
C PRO A 169 -15.37 8.52 -1.29
N GLY A 170 -15.42 7.19 -1.42
CA GLY A 170 -15.14 6.49 -2.68
C GLY A 170 -16.37 6.43 -3.60
N LEU A 171 -16.18 5.99 -4.85
CA LEU A 171 -17.25 5.94 -5.86
C LEU A 171 -18.47 5.11 -5.43
N SER A 172 -18.26 4.05 -4.64
CA SER A 172 -19.35 3.20 -4.15
C SER A 172 -20.34 3.92 -3.22
N SER A 173 -19.98 5.09 -2.69
CA SER A 173 -20.86 5.86 -1.79
C SER A 173 -21.92 6.69 -2.51
N PHE A 174 -21.84 6.82 -3.83
CA PHE A 174 -22.79 7.60 -4.63
C PHE A 174 -23.99 6.75 -5.11
N ASP A 175 -23.89 5.42 -5.03
CA ASP A 175 -24.94 4.46 -5.35
C ASP A 175 -25.57 4.62 -6.75
N THR A 176 -26.60 5.45 -6.88
CA THR A 176 -27.31 5.72 -8.15
C THR A 176 -27.02 7.11 -8.72
N ASP A 177 -26.31 7.95 -7.99
CA ASP A 177 -25.88 9.28 -8.44
C ASP A 177 -24.59 9.17 -9.27
N THR A 178 -24.72 8.83 -10.55
CA THR A 178 -23.57 8.62 -11.44
C THR A 178 -22.80 9.91 -11.72
N LYS A 179 -23.49 11.05 -11.80
CA LYS A 179 -22.88 12.36 -12.07
C LYS A 179 -22.07 12.85 -10.89
N GLY A 180 -22.63 12.81 -9.68
CA GLY A 180 -21.88 13.15 -8.48
C GLY A 180 -20.67 12.23 -8.29
N ALA A 181 -20.77 10.95 -8.67
CA ALA A 181 -19.63 10.04 -8.67
C ALA A 181 -18.52 10.47 -9.64
N ALA A 182 -18.85 10.89 -10.87
CA ALA A 182 -17.86 11.35 -11.84
C ALA A 182 -17.22 12.68 -11.43
N GLU A 183 -18.04 13.69 -11.08
CA GLU A 183 -17.60 15.01 -10.61
C GLU A 183 -16.78 14.91 -9.31
N SER A 184 -16.95 13.82 -8.55
CA SER A 184 -16.13 13.60 -7.35
C SER A 184 -14.64 13.45 -7.61
N LEU A 185 -14.27 13.13 -8.85
CA LEU A 185 -12.88 12.97 -9.28
C LEU A 185 -12.25 14.30 -9.72
N ASP A 186 -13.03 15.39 -9.87
CA ASP A 186 -12.52 16.68 -10.38
C ASP A 186 -11.36 17.26 -9.58
N PRO A 187 -11.37 17.24 -8.22
CA PRO A 187 -10.25 17.78 -7.47
C PRO A 187 -8.97 16.92 -7.59
N LEU A 188 -9.10 15.66 -8.02
CA LEU A 188 -7.99 14.77 -8.34
C LEU A 188 -7.47 15.04 -9.76
N LEU A 189 -8.37 15.17 -10.73
CA LEU A 189 -8.02 15.46 -12.12
C LEU A 189 -7.43 16.86 -12.29
N LYS A 190 -7.84 17.83 -11.47
CA LYS A 190 -7.23 19.15 -11.39
C LYS A 190 -5.75 19.07 -10.99
N LEU A 191 -5.40 18.25 -9.99
CA LEU A 191 -3.99 18.01 -9.64
C LEU A 191 -3.24 17.44 -10.84
N ALA A 192 -3.82 16.47 -11.56
CA ALA A 192 -3.19 15.92 -12.76
C ALA A 192 -2.95 16.98 -13.85
N LEU A 193 -3.88 17.91 -14.06
CA LEU A 193 -3.69 19.04 -14.98
C LEU A 193 -2.56 19.97 -14.53
N GLU A 194 -2.45 20.24 -13.23
CA GLU A 194 -1.40 21.09 -12.66
C GLU A 194 -0.02 20.43 -12.76
N THR A 195 0.06 19.11 -12.60
CA THR A 195 1.31 18.33 -12.66
C THR A 195 1.79 18.06 -14.10
N VAL A 196 0.90 17.69 -15.02
CA VAL A 196 1.28 17.29 -16.38
C VAL A 196 1.40 18.53 -17.30
N PRO A 197 2.56 18.76 -17.94
CA PRO A 197 2.75 19.87 -18.87
C PRO A 197 1.72 19.85 -20.00
N GLU A 198 1.19 21.02 -20.36
CA GLU A 198 0.12 21.17 -21.35
C GLU A 198 0.38 20.44 -22.67
N ALA A 199 1.60 20.58 -23.21
CA ALA A 199 2.04 19.92 -24.45
C ALA A 199 2.10 18.38 -24.37
N LYS A 200 2.02 17.79 -23.16
CA LYS A 200 2.07 16.35 -22.92
C LYS A 200 0.70 15.76 -22.60
N ARG A 201 -0.28 16.57 -22.14
CA ARG A 201 -1.60 16.09 -21.67
C ARG A 201 -2.32 15.21 -22.69
N GLY A 202 -2.40 15.64 -23.95
CA GLY A 202 -3.00 14.86 -25.04
C GLY A 202 -2.36 13.49 -25.28
N CYS A 203 -1.10 13.31 -24.87
CA CYS A 203 -0.34 12.06 -24.98
C CYS A 203 -0.05 11.41 -23.62
N THR A 204 -0.82 11.74 -22.59
CA THR A 204 -0.71 11.13 -21.27
C THR A 204 -1.92 10.22 -21.05
N PRO A 205 -1.72 8.89 -20.91
CA PRO A 205 -2.81 7.98 -20.65
C PRO A 205 -3.43 8.25 -19.29
N VAL A 206 -4.76 8.22 -19.24
CA VAL A 206 -5.54 8.21 -18.00
C VAL A 206 -6.36 6.93 -17.91
N ALA A 207 -6.28 6.27 -16.76
CA ALA A 207 -7.07 5.09 -16.43
C ALA A 207 -7.69 5.24 -15.03
N VAL A 208 -8.87 4.65 -14.86
CA VAL A 208 -9.59 4.56 -13.58
C VAL A 208 -9.86 3.09 -13.33
N LYS A 209 -9.38 2.58 -12.20
CA LYS A 209 -9.68 1.21 -11.78
C LYS A 209 -10.37 1.24 -10.44
N ALA A 210 -11.60 0.74 -10.42
CA ALA A 210 -12.36 0.55 -9.19
C ALA A 210 -12.03 -0.81 -8.56
N THR A 211 -12.06 -0.89 -7.25
CA THR A 211 -11.76 -2.13 -6.51
C THR A 211 -13.04 -2.83 -6.02
N ALA A 212 -12.90 -3.77 -5.07
CA ALA A 212 -13.99 -4.57 -4.54
C ALA A 212 -15.20 -3.77 -4.05
N GLY A 213 -15.02 -2.54 -3.57
CA GLY A 213 -16.12 -1.69 -3.07
C GLY A 213 -17.18 -1.40 -4.12
N LEU A 214 -16.77 -1.05 -5.35
CA LEU A 214 -17.72 -0.79 -6.42
C LEU A 214 -18.41 -2.09 -6.86
N ARG A 215 -17.68 -3.21 -6.96
CA ARG A 215 -18.24 -4.53 -7.29
C ARG A 215 -19.40 -4.93 -6.38
N LEU A 216 -19.35 -4.56 -5.10
CA LEU A 216 -20.39 -4.85 -4.10
C LEU A 216 -21.68 -4.04 -4.29
N LEU A 217 -21.71 -2.96 -5.10
CA LEU A 217 -22.95 -2.25 -5.43
C LEU A 217 -23.86 -3.02 -6.40
N GLY A 218 -23.34 -4.09 -7.01
CA GLY A 218 -24.02 -4.81 -8.07
C GLY A 218 -23.68 -4.26 -9.44
N LYS A 219 -23.79 -5.15 -10.44
CA LYS A 219 -23.28 -4.92 -11.80
C LYS A 219 -23.89 -3.69 -12.46
N GLU A 220 -25.21 -3.53 -12.40
CA GLU A 220 -25.93 -2.44 -13.05
C GLU A 220 -25.47 -1.06 -12.58
N LYS A 221 -25.42 -0.85 -11.25
CA LYS A 221 -24.99 0.42 -10.67
C LYS A 221 -23.51 0.70 -10.93
N SER A 222 -22.67 -0.32 -10.81
CA SER A 222 -21.24 -0.21 -11.07
C SER A 222 -20.96 0.21 -12.50
N ASP A 223 -21.61 -0.44 -13.47
CA ASP A 223 -21.44 -0.15 -14.89
C ASP A 223 -21.92 1.27 -15.22
N ALA A 224 -23.03 1.71 -14.63
CA ALA A 224 -23.56 3.06 -14.84
C ALA A 224 -22.60 4.14 -14.32
N ILE A 225 -22.02 3.96 -13.13
CA ILE A 225 -21.00 4.88 -12.58
C ILE A 225 -19.76 4.92 -13.49
N LEU A 226 -19.24 3.76 -13.91
CA LEU A 226 -18.04 3.71 -14.75
C LEU A 226 -18.27 4.31 -16.15
N ALA A 227 -19.48 4.17 -16.70
CA ALA A 227 -19.85 4.79 -17.96
C ALA A 227 -19.86 6.33 -17.86
N GLU A 228 -20.41 6.90 -16.77
CA GLU A 228 -20.38 8.35 -16.53
C GLU A 228 -18.95 8.85 -16.32
N VAL A 229 -18.14 8.15 -15.51
CA VAL A 229 -16.72 8.49 -15.31
C VAL A 229 -15.95 8.49 -16.63
N ARG A 230 -16.20 7.51 -17.51
CA ARG A 230 -15.60 7.48 -18.84
C ARG A 230 -16.01 8.69 -19.67
N ALA A 231 -17.31 8.98 -19.75
CA ALA A 231 -17.83 10.11 -20.53
C ALA A 231 -17.22 11.43 -20.04
N HIS A 232 -17.13 11.62 -18.72
CA HIS A 232 -16.52 12.79 -18.09
C HIS A 232 -15.04 12.97 -18.48
N LEU A 233 -14.24 11.90 -18.41
CA LEU A 233 -12.84 11.96 -18.85
C LEU A 233 -12.67 12.15 -20.35
N GLU A 234 -13.61 11.63 -21.15
CA GLU A 234 -13.59 11.75 -22.60
C GLU A 234 -13.98 13.15 -23.08
N ASN A 235 -14.94 13.79 -22.42
CA ASN A 235 -15.50 15.07 -22.85
C ASN A 235 -14.82 16.29 -22.21
N ASP A 236 -14.41 16.18 -20.94
CA ASP A 236 -14.08 17.36 -20.13
C ASP A 236 -12.58 17.51 -19.83
N TYR A 237 -11.77 16.47 -20.12
CA TYR A 237 -10.32 16.46 -19.84
C TYR A 237 -9.47 16.15 -21.08
N PRO A 238 -8.25 16.70 -21.18
CA PRO A 238 -7.39 16.55 -22.36
C PRO A 238 -6.60 15.23 -22.40
N PHE A 239 -6.66 14.39 -21.37
CA PHE A 239 -5.85 13.17 -21.25
C PHE A 239 -6.30 12.08 -22.21
N ALA A 240 -5.37 11.22 -22.63
CA ALA A 240 -5.69 10.06 -23.47
C ALA A 240 -6.38 8.97 -22.63
N VAL A 241 -7.71 8.94 -22.61
CA VAL A 241 -8.45 7.86 -21.93
C VAL A 241 -8.07 6.51 -22.54
N VAL A 242 -7.62 5.59 -21.69
CA VAL A 242 -7.26 4.24 -22.12
C VAL A 242 -8.53 3.54 -22.62
N PRO A 243 -8.51 2.96 -23.85
CA PRO A 243 -9.68 2.31 -24.42
C PRO A 243 -10.01 1.00 -23.69
N GLY A 244 -11.15 0.39 -24.01
CA GLY A 244 -11.49 -0.94 -23.47
C GLY A 244 -11.59 -0.94 -21.95
N ASP A 245 -10.69 -1.64 -21.27
CA ASP A 245 -10.67 -1.78 -19.81
C ASP A 245 -10.07 -0.57 -19.07
N GLY A 246 -9.69 0.52 -19.75
CA GLY A 246 -9.10 1.70 -19.12
C GLY A 246 -9.93 2.33 -17.99
N ILE A 247 -11.25 2.22 -18.07
CA ILE A 247 -12.20 2.58 -17.01
C ILE A 247 -12.98 1.31 -16.64
N SER A 248 -12.58 0.61 -15.58
CA SER A 248 -13.14 -0.71 -15.24
C SER A 248 -13.02 -1.06 -13.75
N ILE A 249 -13.65 -2.16 -13.33
CA ILE A 249 -13.39 -2.78 -12.03
C ILE A 249 -12.21 -3.74 -12.18
N MET A 250 -11.16 -3.55 -11.39
CA MET A 250 -9.99 -4.43 -11.38
C MET A 250 -10.34 -5.81 -10.81
N GLU A 251 -9.85 -6.87 -11.45
CA GLU A 251 -9.91 -8.21 -10.88
C GLU A 251 -8.93 -8.31 -9.69
N GLY A 252 -9.32 -9.02 -8.63
CA GLY A 252 -8.46 -9.12 -7.44
C GLY A 252 -7.10 -9.78 -7.72
N LYS A 253 -7.04 -10.62 -8.77
CA LYS A 253 -5.81 -11.22 -9.31
C LYS A 253 -4.84 -10.16 -9.82
N ASP A 254 -5.34 -9.23 -10.62
CA ASP A 254 -4.54 -8.16 -11.21
C ASP A 254 -4.07 -7.17 -10.14
N GLU A 255 -4.96 -6.84 -9.20
CA GLU A 255 -4.66 -5.96 -8.06
C GLU A 255 -3.44 -6.46 -7.27
N GLY A 256 -3.44 -7.74 -6.89
CA GLY A 256 -2.32 -8.34 -6.17
C GLY A 256 -1.02 -8.35 -6.99
N VAL A 257 -1.08 -8.71 -8.27
CA VAL A 257 0.10 -8.80 -9.13
C VAL A 257 0.71 -7.44 -9.40
N TYR A 258 -0.11 -6.42 -9.70
CA TYR A 258 0.39 -5.07 -9.90
C TYR A 258 0.96 -4.47 -8.61
N ALA A 259 0.37 -4.76 -7.45
CA ALA A 259 0.95 -4.42 -6.15
C ALA A 259 2.34 -5.07 -5.96
N TRP A 260 2.48 -6.35 -6.31
CA TRP A 260 3.76 -7.04 -6.27
C TRP A 260 4.80 -6.42 -7.20
N ILE A 261 4.39 -6.02 -8.42
CA ILE A 261 5.26 -5.32 -9.38
C ILE A 261 5.70 -3.98 -8.79
N THR A 262 4.79 -3.16 -8.26
CA THR A 262 5.10 -1.89 -7.59
C THR A 262 6.18 -2.07 -6.52
N THR A 263 5.94 -2.95 -5.54
CA THR A 263 6.85 -3.14 -4.42
C THR A 263 8.23 -3.59 -4.89
N ASN A 264 8.29 -4.61 -5.75
CA ASN A 264 9.56 -5.15 -6.20
C ASN A 264 10.30 -4.22 -7.17
N TYR A 265 9.57 -3.39 -7.93
CA TYR A 265 10.16 -2.36 -8.79
C TYR A 265 10.80 -1.25 -7.93
N LEU A 266 10.08 -0.75 -6.92
CA LEU A 266 10.58 0.29 -6.02
C LEU A 266 11.75 -0.20 -5.16
N LEU A 267 11.76 -1.48 -4.77
CA LEU A 267 12.91 -2.09 -4.07
C LEU A 267 14.11 -2.38 -5.00
N GLY A 268 13.95 -2.26 -6.32
CA GLY A 268 14.99 -2.64 -7.30
C GLY A 268 15.21 -4.16 -7.46
N ASN A 269 14.28 -4.97 -6.95
CA ASN A 269 14.31 -6.44 -7.07
C ASN A 269 13.98 -6.91 -8.49
N ILE A 270 13.18 -6.13 -9.22
CA ILE A 270 12.87 -6.33 -10.64
C ILE A 270 13.22 -5.09 -11.46
N GLY A 271 13.47 -5.28 -12.74
CA GLY A 271 13.84 -4.19 -13.66
C GLY A 271 15.29 -3.72 -13.58
N SER A 272 16.09 -4.30 -12.69
CA SER A 272 17.55 -4.21 -12.71
C SER A 272 18.15 -5.37 -13.51
N SER A 273 19.41 -5.25 -13.93
CA SER A 273 20.14 -6.34 -14.58
C SER A 273 20.49 -7.48 -13.60
N GLU A 274 20.33 -7.26 -12.30
CA GLU A 274 20.60 -8.24 -11.27
C GLU A 274 19.39 -9.15 -11.03
N LYS A 275 19.65 -10.44 -10.84
CA LYS A 275 18.62 -11.42 -10.52
C LYS A 275 18.41 -11.50 -9.01
N ASN A 276 17.83 -10.45 -8.45
CA ASN A 276 17.55 -10.36 -7.02
C ASN A 276 16.33 -11.21 -6.64
N PRO A 277 16.34 -11.81 -5.43
CA PRO A 277 15.13 -12.38 -4.82
C PRO A 277 14.06 -11.30 -4.65
N THR A 278 12.80 -11.68 -4.85
CA THR A 278 11.67 -10.77 -4.77
C THR A 278 11.01 -10.83 -3.40
N ALA A 279 10.44 -9.71 -2.95
CA ALA A 279 9.59 -9.67 -1.78
C ALA A 279 8.22 -10.34 -2.05
N ALA A 280 7.64 -10.94 -1.02
CA ALA A 280 6.22 -11.28 -1.00
C ALA A 280 5.41 -10.04 -0.63
N VAL A 281 4.20 -9.93 -1.17
CA VAL A 281 3.30 -8.80 -0.96
C VAL A 281 1.96 -9.27 -0.43
N PHE A 282 1.48 -8.58 0.59
CA PHE A 282 0.17 -8.75 1.21
C PHE A 282 -0.53 -7.40 1.26
N ASP A 283 -1.66 -7.30 0.58
CA ASP A 283 -2.50 -6.12 0.60
C ASP A 283 -3.78 -6.42 1.39
N LEU A 284 -4.11 -5.57 2.35
CA LEU A 284 -5.37 -5.66 3.09
C LEU A 284 -6.21 -4.43 2.76
N GLY A 285 -7.09 -4.59 1.79
CA GLY A 285 -8.12 -3.61 1.45
C GLY A 285 -9.34 -3.70 2.37
N GLY A 286 -10.38 -2.91 2.08
CA GLY A 286 -11.63 -2.93 2.84
C GLY A 286 -12.49 -4.15 2.55
N GLY A 287 -12.58 -4.54 1.26
CA GLY A 287 -13.44 -5.64 0.78
C GLY A 287 -12.72 -6.97 0.55
N SER A 288 -11.42 -6.96 0.28
CA SER A 288 -10.61 -8.14 -0.02
C SER A 288 -9.20 -8.02 0.58
N THR A 289 -8.48 -9.13 0.60
CA THR A 289 -7.04 -9.17 0.84
C THR A 289 -6.35 -9.97 -0.26
N GLN A 290 -5.14 -9.57 -0.63
CA GLN A 290 -4.36 -10.19 -1.68
C GLN A 290 -3.04 -10.69 -1.10
N ILE A 291 -2.55 -11.81 -1.60
CA ILE A 291 -1.22 -12.33 -1.32
C ILE A 291 -0.58 -12.74 -2.64
N VAL A 292 0.64 -12.26 -2.88
CA VAL A 292 1.42 -12.56 -4.08
C VAL A 292 2.89 -12.79 -3.73
N PHE A 293 3.47 -13.87 -4.24
CA PHE A 293 4.89 -14.15 -4.11
C PHE A 293 5.40 -15.06 -5.22
N GLU A 294 6.71 -15.01 -5.49
CA GLU A 294 7.40 -15.95 -6.37
C GLU A 294 7.88 -17.17 -5.54
N PRO A 295 7.23 -18.34 -5.63
CA PRO A 295 7.68 -19.50 -4.91
C PRO A 295 8.93 -20.14 -5.54
N GLN A 296 9.76 -20.72 -4.70
CA GLN A 296 10.92 -21.53 -5.06
C GLN A 296 10.66 -22.96 -4.65
N PHE A 297 10.31 -23.78 -5.63
CA PHE A 297 10.12 -25.20 -5.43
C PHE A 297 11.43 -25.97 -5.59
N GLY A 298 11.62 -27.01 -4.78
CA GLY A 298 12.66 -28.00 -5.03
C GLY A 298 12.27 -28.97 -6.16
N ASP A 299 13.15 -29.91 -6.49
CA ASP A 299 13.01 -30.79 -7.67
C ASP A 299 11.69 -31.59 -7.75
N ASN A 300 11.02 -31.82 -6.62
CA ASN A 300 9.82 -32.66 -6.51
C ASN A 300 8.50 -31.88 -6.37
N GLU A 301 8.55 -30.55 -6.30
CA GLU A 301 7.37 -29.70 -6.21
C GLU A 301 7.31 -28.74 -7.40
N LYS A 302 6.11 -28.37 -7.83
CA LYS A 302 5.89 -27.40 -8.90
C LYS A 302 4.67 -26.57 -8.57
N MET A 303 4.58 -25.40 -9.20
CA MET A 303 3.37 -24.58 -9.14
C MET A 303 2.19 -25.39 -9.66
N VAL A 304 1.06 -25.32 -8.95
CA VAL A 304 -0.20 -25.85 -9.44
C VAL A 304 -0.69 -24.97 -10.59
N GLU A 305 -1.01 -25.57 -11.73
CA GLU A 305 -1.59 -24.85 -12.87
C GLU A 305 -3.02 -24.41 -12.55
N GLY A 306 -3.44 -23.28 -13.10
CA GLY A 306 -4.78 -22.72 -12.91
C GLY A 306 -4.75 -21.27 -12.46
N ASP A 307 -5.84 -20.82 -11.83
CA ASP A 307 -6.08 -19.39 -11.62
C ASP A 307 -5.04 -18.72 -10.72
N HIS A 308 -4.48 -19.46 -9.75
CA HIS A 308 -3.48 -18.99 -8.79
C HIS A 308 -2.09 -18.78 -9.36
N LYS A 309 -1.80 -19.33 -10.55
CA LYS A 309 -0.51 -19.13 -11.21
C LYS A 309 -0.61 -17.91 -12.13
N TYR A 310 0.39 -17.05 -12.06
CA TYR A 310 0.52 -15.89 -12.93
C TYR A 310 1.92 -15.85 -13.55
N ASP A 311 1.99 -16.09 -14.85
CA ASP A 311 3.23 -16.04 -15.62
C ASP A 311 3.29 -14.73 -16.41
N PHE A 312 4.41 -14.00 -16.29
CA PHE A 312 4.65 -12.79 -17.08
C PHE A 312 6.14 -12.49 -17.21
N THR A 313 6.47 -11.65 -18.18
CA THR A 313 7.82 -11.15 -18.42
C THR A 313 7.89 -9.68 -18.02
N PHE A 314 8.91 -9.30 -17.26
CA PHE A 314 9.21 -7.90 -16.93
C PHE A 314 10.69 -7.61 -17.19
N GLY A 315 10.95 -6.70 -18.13
CA GLY A 315 12.31 -6.50 -18.66
C GLY A 315 12.78 -7.74 -19.41
N ASP A 316 13.88 -8.33 -18.97
CA ASP A 316 14.51 -9.54 -19.54
C ASP A 316 14.32 -10.79 -18.65
N ARG A 317 13.44 -10.72 -17.65
CA ARG A 317 13.16 -11.80 -16.70
C ARG A 317 11.71 -12.26 -16.80
N ASP A 318 11.55 -13.58 -16.85
CA ASP A 318 10.27 -14.26 -16.69
C ASP A 318 10.02 -14.55 -15.21
N PHE A 319 8.79 -14.37 -14.78
CA PHE A 319 8.33 -14.61 -13.41
C PHE A 319 7.12 -15.53 -13.43
N SER A 320 7.09 -16.46 -12.48
CA SER A 320 5.94 -17.32 -12.19
C SER A 320 5.50 -17.08 -10.76
N LEU A 321 4.45 -16.28 -10.58
CA LEU A 321 3.94 -15.90 -9.27
C LEU A 321 2.80 -16.83 -8.84
N TYR A 322 2.75 -17.10 -7.54
CA TYR A 322 1.50 -17.47 -6.89
C TYR A 322 0.76 -16.19 -6.55
N GLN A 323 -0.53 -16.14 -6.86
CA GLN A 323 -1.41 -15.05 -6.49
C GLN A 323 -2.76 -15.60 -5.99
N THR A 324 -3.34 -14.92 -5.01
CA THR A 324 -4.77 -15.07 -4.72
C THR A 324 -5.35 -13.79 -4.15
N SER A 325 -6.66 -13.62 -4.34
CA SER A 325 -7.46 -12.57 -3.72
C SER A 325 -8.60 -13.21 -2.94
N HIS A 326 -8.62 -12.99 -1.63
CA HIS A 326 -9.69 -13.44 -0.75
C HIS A 326 -10.78 -12.36 -0.66
N LEU A 327 -11.72 -12.38 -1.60
CA LEU A 327 -12.89 -11.50 -1.56
C LEU A 327 -13.73 -11.76 -0.31
N GLY A 328 -14.20 -10.70 0.35
CA GLY A 328 -14.93 -10.79 1.62
C GLY A 328 -14.01 -10.96 2.83
N TYR A 329 -12.69 -10.84 2.67
CA TYR A 329 -11.72 -10.92 3.77
C TYR A 329 -10.85 -9.66 3.90
N GLY A 330 -11.26 -8.55 3.27
CA GLY A 330 -10.71 -7.24 3.63
C GLY A 330 -11.05 -6.84 5.06
N LEU A 331 -10.41 -5.82 5.62
CA LEU A 331 -10.52 -5.47 7.03
C LEU A 331 -11.97 -5.24 7.47
N MET A 332 -12.75 -4.46 6.69
CA MET A 332 -14.13 -4.16 7.03
C MET A 332 -15.02 -5.40 6.97
N GLN A 333 -14.75 -6.30 6.01
CA GLN A 333 -15.47 -7.56 5.88
C GLN A 333 -15.10 -8.54 6.99
N GLY A 334 -13.83 -8.62 7.38
CA GLY A 334 -13.35 -9.40 8.51
C GLY A 334 -13.98 -8.95 9.83
N ARG A 335 -13.98 -7.64 10.08
CA ARG A 335 -14.67 -7.02 11.22
C ARG A 335 -16.15 -7.38 11.23
N ASN A 336 -16.85 -7.23 10.10
CA ASN A 336 -18.25 -7.61 10.00
C ASN A 336 -18.48 -9.11 10.26
N LYS A 337 -17.63 -10.01 9.75
CA LYS A 337 -17.73 -11.46 10.02
C LYS A 337 -17.58 -11.79 11.51
N ILE A 338 -16.66 -11.12 12.21
CA ILE A 338 -16.48 -11.29 13.66
C ILE A 338 -17.73 -10.79 14.39
N ASN A 339 -18.21 -9.58 14.07
CA ASN A 339 -19.42 -9.03 14.66
C ASN A 339 -20.66 -9.91 14.39
N ALA A 340 -20.80 -10.45 13.18
CA ALA A 340 -21.88 -11.37 12.82
C ALA A 340 -21.84 -12.65 13.65
N LYS A 341 -20.65 -13.19 13.96
CA LYS A 341 -20.52 -14.34 14.88
C LYS A 341 -20.97 -14.01 16.29
N VAL A 342 -20.68 -12.80 16.78
CA VAL A 342 -21.18 -12.33 18.08
C VAL A 342 -22.70 -12.22 18.07
N ILE A 343 -23.29 -11.56 17.06
CA ILE A 343 -24.75 -11.45 16.90
C ILE A 343 -25.41 -12.84 16.90
N GLN A 344 -24.93 -13.76 16.06
CA GLN A 344 -25.47 -15.12 15.95
C GLN A 344 -25.48 -15.87 17.29
N GLY A 345 -24.45 -15.66 18.13
CA GLY A 345 -24.38 -16.22 19.48
C GLY A 345 -25.38 -15.58 20.45
N SER A 346 -25.71 -14.30 20.25
CA SER A 346 -26.55 -13.50 21.14
C SER A 346 -28.05 -13.50 20.78
N LEU A 347 -28.46 -13.98 19.60
CA LEU A 347 -29.86 -13.97 19.15
C LEU A 347 -30.83 -14.66 20.13
N LYS A 348 -30.38 -15.69 20.85
CA LYS A 348 -31.22 -16.39 21.84
C LYS A 348 -31.46 -15.57 23.11
N GLU A 349 -30.50 -14.73 23.48
CA GLU A 349 -30.53 -13.92 24.69
C GLU A 349 -31.23 -12.56 24.45
N HIS A 350 -31.29 -12.14 23.19
CA HIS A 350 -31.93 -10.90 22.76
C HIS A 350 -33.01 -11.17 21.68
N PRO A 351 -34.16 -11.77 22.05
CA PRO A 351 -35.23 -12.07 21.09
C PRO A 351 -35.89 -10.81 20.49
N ASP A 352 -35.74 -9.66 21.16
CA ASP A 352 -36.26 -8.37 20.71
C ASP A 352 -35.32 -7.66 19.72
N LEU A 353 -34.22 -8.30 19.32
CA LEU A 353 -33.28 -7.74 18.36
C LEU A 353 -33.94 -7.63 16.98
N GLU A 354 -34.18 -6.39 16.55
CA GLU A 354 -34.86 -6.11 15.28
C GLU A 354 -33.98 -6.48 14.09
N LYS A 355 -34.47 -7.42 13.28
CA LYS A 355 -33.89 -7.76 11.99
C LYS A 355 -34.34 -6.75 10.93
N LEU A 356 -33.37 -6.13 10.26
CA LEU A 356 -33.59 -5.26 9.12
C LEU A 356 -33.36 -6.05 7.81
N SER A 357 -34.21 -5.81 6.81
CA SER A 357 -34.24 -6.58 5.55
C SER A 357 -33.26 -6.10 4.49
N ASP A 358 -32.75 -4.88 4.61
CA ASP A 358 -31.92 -4.25 3.58
C ASP A 358 -30.96 -3.21 4.17
N LYS A 359 -29.89 -2.96 3.43
CA LYS A 359 -28.82 -2.02 3.83
C LYS A 359 -29.28 -0.56 3.86
N ALA A 360 -30.29 -0.16 3.09
CA ALA A 360 -30.76 1.21 3.10
C ALA A 360 -31.49 1.53 4.42
N SER A 361 -32.20 0.55 4.98
CA SER A 361 -32.88 0.64 6.27
C SER A 361 -31.93 0.82 7.47
N THR A 362 -30.64 0.48 7.34
CA THR A 362 -29.65 0.72 8.41
C THR A 362 -29.17 2.18 8.45
N LYS A 363 -29.40 2.96 7.38
CA LYS A 363 -28.88 4.31 7.25
C LYS A 363 -29.52 5.26 8.26
N GLY A 364 -28.73 5.69 9.24
CA GLY A 364 -29.19 6.58 10.30
C GLY A 364 -30.04 5.91 11.38
N ALA A 365 -30.19 4.58 11.32
CA ALA A 365 -30.77 3.80 12.40
C ALA A 365 -29.93 3.95 13.67
N LYS A 366 -30.59 3.93 14.82
CA LYS A 366 -29.96 4.02 16.13
C LYS A 366 -30.22 2.75 16.91
N ALA A 367 -29.16 2.21 17.50
CA ALA A 367 -29.22 0.97 18.26
C ALA A 367 -29.97 1.17 19.58
N SER A 368 -31.01 0.37 19.81
CA SER A 368 -31.76 0.32 21.08
C SER A 368 -31.22 -0.76 22.04
N ILE A 369 -30.50 -1.75 21.51
CA ILE A 369 -29.99 -2.91 22.25
C ILE A 369 -28.47 -2.85 22.31
N THR A 370 -27.95 -3.20 23.49
CA THR A 370 -26.52 -3.34 23.76
C THR A 370 -26.18 -4.81 23.93
N ILE A 371 -25.17 -5.28 23.21
CA ILE A 371 -24.69 -6.67 23.22
C ILE A 371 -23.24 -6.69 23.71
N ASN A 372 -22.94 -7.61 24.62
CA ASN A 372 -21.56 -7.82 25.07
C ASN A 372 -20.72 -8.43 23.93
N ASN A 373 -19.60 -7.78 23.61
CA ASN A 373 -18.69 -8.23 22.56
C ASN A 373 -17.26 -8.30 23.11
N PRO A 374 -16.63 -9.49 23.18
CA PRO A 374 -15.28 -9.66 23.71
C PRO A 374 -14.19 -9.00 22.84
N CYS A 375 -14.53 -8.58 21.62
CA CYS A 375 -13.64 -7.86 20.71
C CYS A 375 -13.65 -6.34 20.91
N ILE A 376 -14.46 -5.82 21.84
CA ILE A 376 -14.42 -4.42 22.27
C ILE A 376 -13.62 -4.33 23.58
N PRO A 377 -12.69 -3.36 23.71
CA PRO A 377 -11.91 -3.20 24.94
C PRO A 377 -12.79 -2.96 26.18
N PRO A 378 -12.31 -3.31 27.39
CA PRO A 378 -13.12 -3.23 28.60
C PRO A 378 -13.75 -1.86 28.85
N ASN A 379 -15.03 -1.86 29.20
CA ASN A 379 -15.82 -0.66 29.50
C ASN A 379 -15.95 0.35 28.35
N VAL A 380 -15.56 -0.01 27.13
CA VAL A 380 -15.78 0.79 25.91
C VAL A 380 -17.10 0.37 25.26
N ILE A 381 -17.77 1.32 24.59
CA ILE A 381 -18.97 1.05 23.78
C ILE A 381 -18.71 1.50 22.35
N ALA A 382 -18.91 0.60 21.40
CA ALA A 382 -19.03 0.92 19.99
C ALA A 382 -20.51 1.14 19.66
N HIS A 383 -20.87 2.36 19.28
CA HIS A 383 -22.26 2.75 19.05
C HIS A 383 -22.73 2.48 17.62
N ASP A 384 -24.03 2.18 17.48
CA ASP A 384 -24.73 2.09 16.19
C ASP A 384 -24.02 1.21 15.15
N VAL A 385 -23.39 0.12 15.60
CA VAL A 385 -22.64 -0.77 14.72
C VAL A 385 -23.61 -1.54 13.84
N VAL A 386 -23.53 -1.27 12.53
CA VAL A 386 -24.21 -2.04 11.49
C VAL A 386 -23.52 -3.40 11.32
N VAL A 387 -24.28 -4.48 11.43
CA VAL A 387 -23.81 -5.86 11.24
C VAL A 387 -24.63 -6.54 10.16
N GLU A 388 -23.96 -6.95 9.09
CA GLU A 388 -24.53 -7.74 8.01
C GLU A 388 -24.30 -9.24 8.27
N VAL A 389 -25.37 -9.98 8.52
CA VAL A 389 -25.32 -11.44 8.76
C VAL A 389 -25.53 -12.21 7.46
N SER A 390 -26.35 -11.66 6.55
CA SER A 390 -26.52 -12.15 5.17
C SER A 390 -27.05 -11.00 4.28
N GLU A 391 -27.17 -11.24 2.97
CA GLU A 391 -27.63 -10.23 1.99
C GLU A 391 -28.99 -9.57 2.32
N SER A 392 -29.83 -10.23 3.13
CA SER A 392 -31.16 -9.74 3.55
C SER A 392 -31.34 -9.72 5.07
N GLU A 393 -30.23 -9.70 5.82
CA GLU A 393 -30.26 -9.73 7.27
C GLU A 393 -29.21 -8.80 7.87
N PHE A 394 -29.69 -7.67 8.39
CA PHE A 394 -28.89 -6.64 9.01
C PHE A 394 -29.38 -6.36 10.43
N TYR A 395 -28.46 -5.93 11.28
CA TYR A 395 -28.73 -5.48 12.65
C TYR A 395 -27.98 -4.18 12.91
N VAL A 396 -28.52 -3.33 13.79
CA VAL A 396 -27.85 -2.12 14.29
C VAL A 396 -27.82 -2.20 15.81
N VAL A 397 -26.62 -2.34 16.39
CA VAL A 397 -26.44 -2.62 17.82
C VAL A 397 -25.37 -1.74 18.46
N ASN A 398 -25.45 -1.54 19.76
CA ASN A 398 -24.32 -1.06 20.53
C ASN A 398 -23.51 -2.29 20.99
N PHE A 399 -22.21 -2.33 20.72
CA PHE A 399 -21.34 -3.36 21.29
C PHE A 399 -20.64 -2.83 22.53
N GLN A 400 -20.78 -3.53 23.64
CA GLN A 400 -20.11 -3.19 24.90
C GLN A 400 -18.99 -4.19 25.19
N GLY A 401 -17.81 -3.67 25.51
CA GLY A 401 -16.71 -4.49 25.99
C GLY A 401 -16.98 -5.02 27.40
N PRO A 402 -16.64 -6.28 27.71
CA PRO A 402 -16.80 -6.85 29.05
C PRO A 402 -15.98 -6.11 30.10
N SER A 403 -16.25 -6.32 31.39
CA SER A 403 -15.49 -5.68 32.47
C SER A 403 -14.03 -6.14 32.57
N THR A 404 -13.68 -7.26 31.94
CA THR A 404 -12.32 -7.83 31.88
C THR A 404 -11.88 -8.03 30.43
N PRO A 405 -10.58 -7.88 30.10
CA PRO A 405 -10.08 -8.05 28.73
C PRO A 405 -10.53 -9.34 28.04
N GLY A 406 -11.16 -9.21 26.86
CA GLY A 406 -11.69 -10.31 26.06
C GLY A 406 -10.80 -10.76 24.90
N GLY A 407 -9.58 -10.23 24.76
CA GLY A 407 -8.74 -10.37 23.57
C GLY A 407 -8.47 -11.82 23.12
N THR A 408 -8.29 -12.77 24.04
CA THR A 408 -8.11 -14.19 23.70
C THR A 408 -9.34 -14.78 23.03
N LEU A 409 -10.54 -14.46 23.54
CA LEU A 409 -11.79 -14.92 22.94
C LEU A 409 -12.03 -14.22 21.60
N CYS A 410 -11.69 -12.94 21.50
CA CYS A 410 -11.77 -12.22 20.23
C CYS A 410 -10.91 -12.88 19.14
N ARG A 411 -9.65 -13.20 19.48
CA ARG A 411 -8.76 -13.92 18.58
C ARG A 411 -9.32 -15.29 18.17
N ALA A 412 -9.93 -16.05 19.09
CA ALA A 412 -10.56 -17.33 18.76
C ALA A 412 -11.72 -17.16 17.75
N ILE A 413 -12.55 -16.13 17.91
CA ILE A 413 -13.61 -15.79 16.94
C ILE A 413 -12.98 -15.39 15.59
N ALA A 414 -11.91 -14.58 15.61
CA ALA A 414 -11.18 -14.18 14.41
C ALA A 414 -10.57 -15.39 13.66
N GLU A 415 -10.06 -16.39 14.37
CA GLU A 415 -9.56 -17.63 13.75
C GLU A 415 -10.71 -18.46 13.17
N GLN A 416 -11.87 -18.49 13.83
CA GLN A 416 -13.06 -19.20 13.34
C GLN A 416 -13.58 -18.63 12.01
N VAL A 417 -13.55 -17.31 11.81
CA VAL A 417 -14.07 -16.69 10.56
C VAL A 417 -13.22 -17.01 9.33
N LEU A 418 -11.97 -17.46 9.52
CA LEU A 418 -11.10 -17.89 8.42
C LEU A 418 -11.51 -19.25 7.85
N ASN A 419 -12.27 -20.07 8.60
CA ASN A 419 -12.79 -21.34 8.11
C ASN A 419 -11.68 -22.26 7.56
N LYS A 420 -10.66 -22.52 8.40
CA LYS A 420 -9.48 -23.35 8.07
C LYS A 420 -9.82 -24.82 7.82
N ASP A 421 -10.95 -25.30 8.34
CA ASP A 421 -11.41 -26.68 8.17
C ASP A 421 -12.16 -26.92 6.85
N ALA A 422 -12.32 -25.89 6.01
CA ALA A 422 -12.90 -26.03 4.69
C ALA A 422 -12.15 -27.06 3.84
N GLU A 423 -12.88 -27.76 2.96
CA GLU A 423 -12.31 -28.78 2.11
C GLU A 423 -11.18 -28.21 1.23
N CYS A 424 -9.98 -28.76 1.39
CA CYS A 424 -8.80 -28.37 0.63
C CYS A 424 -8.56 -29.37 -0.50
N THR A 425 -9.04 -29.03 -1.70
CA THR A 425 -8.95 -29.89 -2.89
C THR A 425 -7.52 -29.98 -3.43
N SER A 426 -6.73 -28.91 -3.28
CA SER A 426 -5.34 -28.82 -3.73
C SER A 426 -4.44 -28.38 -2.59
N LYS A 427 -3.85 -29.33 -1.87
CA LYS A 427 -2.96 -29.04 -0.73
C LYS A 427 -1.61 -28.46 -1.19
N PRO A 428 -0.96 -27.59 -0.38
CA PRO A 428 -1.47 -27.01 0.86
C PRO A 428 -2.52 -25.91 0.58
N CYS A 429 -3.32 -25.55 1.59
CA CYS A 429 -4.29 -24.45 1.50
C CYS A 429 -4.05 -23.44 2.61
N SER A 430 -4.40 -22.18 2.35
CA SER A 430 -4.48 -21.14 3.37
C SER A 430 -5.75 -21.30 4.18
N PHE A 431 -6.80 -20.56 3.87
CA PHE A 431 -8.09 -20.59 4.54
C PHE A 431 -9.23 -20.61 3.50
N ASN A 432 -10.44 -21.01 3.90
CA ASN A 432 -11.55 -21.36 2.97
C ASN A 432 -11.20 -22.41 1.90
N GLY A 433 -10.26 -23.31 2.18
CA GLY A 433 -9.89 -24.36 1.21
C GLY A 433 -9.17 -23.84 -0.04
N VAL A 434 -8.69 -22.59 -0.02
CA VAL A 434 -7.96 -21.98 -1.13
C VAL A 434 -6.52 -22.50 -1.15
N HIS A 435 -6.11 -23.07 -2.29
CA HIS A 435 -4.74 -23.55 -2.48
C HIS A 435 -3.72 -22.43 -2.24
N GLN A 436 -2.66 -22.73 -1.49
CA GLN A 436 -1.53 -21.82 -1.27
C GLN A 436 -0.23 -22.62 -1.08
N PRO A 437 0.83 -22.36 -1.87
CA PRO A 437 2.17 -22.89 -1.59
C PRO A 437 2.66 -22.50 -0.20
N SER A 438 3.40 -23.38 0.47
CA SER A 438 3.85 -23.11 1.84
C SER A 438 4.87 -21.96 1.86
N LEU A 439 4.57 -20.86 2.54
CA LEU A 439 5.51 -19.75 2.73
C LEU A 439 6.78 -20.16 3.49
N VAL A 440 6.70 -21.22 4.31
CA VAL A 440 7.86 -21.73 5.08
C VAL A 440 8.79 -22.59 4.23
N LYS A 441 8.25 -23.34 3.26
CA LYS A 441 9.02 -24.26 2.42
C LYS A 441 9.40 -23.67 1.07
N SER A 442 8.46 -22.95 0.48
CA SER A 442 8.49 -22.52 -0.91
C SER A 442 8.80 -21.02 -1.05
N PHE A 443 9.07 -20.29 0.03
CA PHE A 443 9.51 -18.89 -0.04
C PHE A 443 10.80 -18.69 0.75
N GLN A 444 11.72 -17.88 0.23
CA GLN A 444 13.03 -17.71 0.85
C GLN A 444 12.91 -17.04 2.22
N LYS A 445 13.52 -17.65 3.24
CA LYS A 445 13.52 -17.13 4.61
C LYS A 445 14.12 -15.73 4.73
N THR A 446 15.06 -15.38 3.85
CA THR A 446 15.76 -14.10 3.82
C THR A 446 15.12 -13.06 2.91
N SER A 447 14.14 -13.44 2.07
CA SER A 447 13.42 -12.47 1.24
C SER A 447 12.46 -11.67 2.10
N ASP A 448 12.11 -10.46 1.69
CA ASP A 448 11.20 -9.62 2.46
C ASP A 448 9.73 -10.04 2.30
N MET A 449 8.91 -9.73 3.30
CA MET A 449 7.44 -9.85 3.25
C MET A 449 6.85 -8.49 3.58
N PHE A 450 6.26 -7.84 2.60
CA PHE A 450 5.63 -6.53 2.76
C PHE A 450 4.13 -6.67 2.97
N VAL A 451 3.63 -6.05 4.04
CA VAL A 451 2.22 -5.93 4.39
C VAL A 451 1.87 -4.45 4.37
N PHE A 452 0.84 -4.01 3.64
CA PHE A 452 0.49 -2.58 3.55
C PHE A 452 -1.04 -2.34 3.55
N SER A 453 -1.48 -1.12 3.24
CA SER A 453 -2.88 -0.69 3.37
C SER A 453 -3.35 -0.82 4.83
N TYR A 454 -4.45 -1.53 5.12
CA TYR A 454 -4.96 -1.64 6.49
C TYR A 454 -4.01 -2.35 7.46
N PHE A 455 -3.01 -3.09 6.99
CA PHE A 455 -1.92 -3.54 7.86
C PHE A 455 -1.17 -2.34 8.46
N TYR A 456 -0.83 -1.33 7.63
CA TYR A 456 -0.19 -0.08 8.06
C TYR A 456 -1.16 0.78 8.89
N ASP A 457 -2.38 0.98 8.41
CA ASP A 457 -3.37 1.89 9.03
C ASP A 457 -3.83 1.41 10.41
N ARG A 458 -3.60 0.14 10.76
CA ARG A 458 -3.94 -0.42 12.07
C ARG A 458 -2.75 -0.60 13.01
N THR A 459 -1.54 -0.30 12.55
CA THR A 459 -0.32 -0.40 13.36
C THR A 459 0.38 0.93 13.53
N ASN A 460 0.71 1.63 12.43
CA ASN A 460 1.58 2.80 12.47
C ASN A 460 1.00 4.00 13.24
N PRO A 461 -0.32 4.28 13.19
CA PRO A 461 -0.92 5.31 14.04
C PRO A 461 -0.77 5.05 15.56
N LEU A 462 -0.45 3.81 15.97
CA LEU A 462 -0.14 3.44 17.36
C LEU A 462 1.35 3.58 17.71
N GLY A 463 2.17 4.11 16.80
CA GLY A 463 3.62 4.18 16.96
C GLY A 463 4.34 2.84 16.79
N PHE A 464 3.67 1.85 16.19
CA PHE A 464 4.26 0.54 15.91
C PHE A 464 5.33 0.66 14.81
N PRO A 465 6.47 -0.06 14.92
CA PRO A 465 7.55 0.06 13.95
C PRO A 465 7.14 -0.48 12.57
N SER A 466 7.83 0.01 11.52
CA SER A 466 7.65 -0.45 10.14
C SER A 466 8.29 -1.81 9.83
N SER A 467 9.09 -2.37 10.75
CA SER A 467 9.62 -3.73 10.67
C SER A 467 9.32 -4.41 12.00
N PHE A 468 8.67 -5.57 11.95
CA PHE A 468 8.21 -6.27 13.14
C PHE A 468 8.00 -7.76 12.85
N THR A 469 8.01 -8.56 13.89
CA THR A 469 7.62 -9.97 13.86
C THR A 469 6.12 -10.13 14.06
N VAL A 470 5.56 -11.23 13.55
CA VAL A 470 4.15 -11.58 13.80
C VAL A 470 3.86 -11.73 15.30
N GLU A 471 4.87 -12.09 16.12
CA GLU A 471 4.78 -12.12 17.58
C GLU A 471 4.57 -10.72 18.18
N GLU A 472 5.37 -9.73 17.77
CA GLU A 472 5.22 -8.35 18.23
C GLU A 472 3.85 -7.76 17.83
N LEU A 473 3.34 -8.11 16.65
CA LEU A 473 2.00 -7.72 16.22
C LEU A 473 0.91 -8.34 17.11
N ALA A 474 1.07 -9.61 17.51
CA ALA A 474 0.17 -10.25 18.44
C ALA A 474 0.23 -9.61 19.85
N ASP A 475 1.39 -9.12 20.26
CA ASP A 475 1.56 -8.36 21.51
C ASP A 475 0.89 -6.98 21.43
N LEU A 476 0.99 -6.27 20.30
CA LEU A 476 0.22 -5.04 20.07
C LEU A 476 -1.29 -5.31 20.19
N ALA A 477 -1.79 -6.38 19.57
CA ALA A 477 -3.19 -6.76 19.67
C ALA A 477 -3.61 -7.02 21.14
N LYS A 478 -2.76 -7.69 21.94
CA LYS A 478 -3.00 -7.89 23.38
C LYS A 478 -3.06 -6.55 24.13
N ILE A 479 -2.14 -5.62 23.87
CA ILE A 479 -2.12 -4.30 24.51
C ILE A 479 -3.43 -3.56 24.21
N VAL A 480 -3.81 -3.49 22.93
CA VAL A 480 -5.03 -2.82 22.49
C VAL A 480 -6.27 -3.47 23.12
N CYS A 481 -6.38 -4.79 23.12
CA CYS A 481 -7.51 -5.49 23.72
C CYS A 481 -7.59 -5.43 25.25
N ASN A 482 -6.54 -5.00 25.96
CA ASN A 482 -6.56 -4.84 27.43
C ASN A 482 -7.31 -3.58 27.88
N GLY A 483 -7.44 -2.58 27.02
CA GLY A 483 -8.19 -1.36 27.31
C GLY A 483 -7.38 -0.28 28.01
N GLU A 484 -8.11 0.79 28.36
CA GLU A 484 -7.55 2.10 28.66
C GLU A 484 -6.56 2.13 29.82
N THR A 485 -6.74 1.30 30.85
CA THR A 485 -5.79 1.22 31.97
C THR A 485 -4.39 0.88 31.50
N LEU A 486 -4.24 -0.13 30.62
CA LEU A 486 -2.93 -0.48 30.09
C LEU A 486 -2.46 0.54 29.04
N TRP A 487 -3.37 1.09 28.25
CA TRP A 487 -3.02 2.10 27.23
C TRP A 487 -2.33 3.31 27.87
N GLN A 488 -2.86 3.82 28.98
CA GLN A 488 -2.27 4.95 29.73
C GLN A 488 -0.88 4.64 30.30
N GLU A 489 -0.52 3.37 30.48
CA GLU A 489 0.78 2.96 31.00
C GLU A 489 1.84 2.80 29.90
N VAL A 490 1.44 2.42 28.68
CA VAL A 490 2.38 1.96 27.63
C VAL A 490 2.31 2.72 26.30
N LEU A 491 1.26 3.52 26.07
CA LEU A 491 1.06 4.29 24.84
C LEU A 491 1.13 5.80 25.11
N LEU A 492 1.44 6.55 24.05
CA LEU A 492 1.39 8.02 24.07
C LEU A 492 -0.05 8.52 23.91
N ASP A 493 -0.36 9.71 24.44
CA ASP A 493 -1.71 10.30 24.42
C ASP A 493 -2.34 10.36 23.02
N ASP A 494 -1.55 10.71 21.99
CA ASP A 494 -2.03 10.77 20.61
C ASP A 494 -2.43 9.38 20.07
N HIS A 495 -1.73 8.31 20.47
CA HIS A 495 -2.09 6.94 20.08
C HIS A 495 -3.34 6.46 20.82
N ILE A 496 -3.52 6.89 22.08
CA ILE A 496 -4.73 6.61 22.87
C ILE A 496 -5.94 7.33 22.26
N LYS A 497 -5.75 8.54 21.73
CA LYS A 497 -6.81 9.27 21.05
C LYS A 497 -7.33 8.47 19.84
N GLU A 498 -6.45 7.94 19.00
CA GLU A 498 -6.85 7.10 17.87
C GLU A 498 -7.63 5.85 18.35
N LEU A 499 -7.26 5.27 19.51
CA LEU A 499 -7.99 4.13 20.13
C LEU A 499 -9.39 4.47 20.60
N LYS A 500 -9.59 5.73 21.02
CA LYS A 500 -10.90 6.20 21.47
C LYS A 500 -11.79 6.59 20.29
N GLU A 501 -11.20 7.05 19.19
CA GLU A 501 -11.94 7.42 17.98
C GLU A 501 -12.46 6.19 17.23
N GLU A 502 -11.73 5.06 17.25
CA GLU A 502 -12.18 3.77 16.70
C GLU A 502 -12.22 2.67 17.77
N PRO A 503 -13.39 2.38 18.36
CA PRO A 503 -13.51 1.39 19.44
C PRO A 503 -13.31 -0.07 18.99
N GLN A 504 -13.29 -0.36 17.68
CA GLN A 504 -13.13 -1.72 17.15
C GLN A 504 -11.67 -2.10 16.84
N TRP A 505 -10.68 -1.35 17.29
CA TRP A 505 -9.27 -1.63 16.98
C TRP A 505 -8.79 -3.00 17.49
N CYS A 506 -9.32 -3.47 18.64
CA CYS A 506 -9.08 -4.83 19.13
C CYS A 506 -9.65 -5.91 18.18
N THR A 507 -10.81 -5.66 17.57
CA THR A 507 -11.41 -6.55 16.56
C THR A 507 -10.49 -6.63 15.34
N ASP A 508 -10.03 -5.48 14.86
CA ASP A 508 -9.18 -5.36 13.68
C ASP A 508 -7.83 -6.04 13.84
N LEU A 509 -7.12 -5.75 14.94
CA LEU A 509 -5.81 -6.35 15.20
C LEU A 509 -5.91 -7.86 15.48
N SER A 510 -6.99 -8.32 16.10
CA SER A 510 -7.25 -9.76 16.27
C SER A 510 -7.47 -10.45 14.92
N PHE A 511 -8.22 -9.83 14.00
CA PHE A 511 -8.43 -10.33 12.65
C PHE A 511 -7.14 -10.37 11.84
N ILE A 512 -6.38 -9.28 11.82
CA ILE A 512 -5.09 -9.16 11.14
C ILE A 512 -4.12 -10.24 11.64
N THR A 513 -4.00 -10.40 12.97
CA THR A 513 -3.10 -11.39 13.57
C THR A 513 -3.53 -12.81 13.21
N ALA A 514 -4.83 -13.13 13.30
CA ALA A 514 -5.36 -14.43 12.91
C ALA A 514 -5.12 -14.71 11.43
N MET A 515 -5.33 -13.73 10.55
CA MET A 515 -5.13 -13.89 9.11
C MET A 515 -3.67 -14.19 8.77
N LEU A 516 -2.72 -13.40 9.30
CA LEU A 516 -1.29 -13.59 9.01
C LEU A 516 -0.78 -14.92 9.58
N HIS A 517 -1.04 -15.17 10.86
CA HIS A 517 -0.48 -16.34 11.53
C HIS A 517 -1.24 -17.64 11.21
N THR A 518 -2.56 -17.63 11.38
CA THR A 518 -3.41 -18.83 11.26
C THR A 518 -3.93 -19.01 9.83
N GLY A 519 -4.25 -17.92 9.14
CA GLY A 519 -4.73 -17.96 7.76
C GLY A 519 -3.64 -18.35 6.76
N TYR A 520 -2.58 -17.54 6.69
CA TYR A 520 -1.47 -17.71 5.76
C TYR A 520 -0.34 -18.62 6.28
N ASP A 521 -0.45 -19.13 7.49
CA ASP A 521 0.54 -19.98 8.15
C ASP A 521 1.94 -19.32 8.26
N ILE A 522 1.97 -18.00 8.53
CA ILE A 522 3.22 -17.27 8.76
C ILE A 522 3.71 -17.53 10.21
N PRO A 523 4.95 -18.01 10.41
CA PRO A 523 5.48 -18.25 11.75
C PRO A 523 5.58 -16.97 12.58
N PHE A 524 5.37 -17.07 13.90
CA PHE A 524 5.45 -15.92 14.81
C PHE A 524 6.75 -15.12 14.74
N HIS A 525 7.88 -15.82 14.57
CA HIS A 525 9.21 -15.21 14.49
C HIS A 525 9.54 -14.62 13.11
N ARG A 526 8.62 -14.70 12.13
CA ARG A 526 8.86 -14.17 10.79
C ARG A 526 8.72 -12.65 10.83
N GLU A 527 9.78 -11.97 10.39
CA GLU A 527 9.75 -10.52 10.17
C GLU A 527 8.89 -10.17 8.96
N LEU A 528 8.04 -9.16 9.15
CA LEU A 528 7.21 -8.47 8.18
C LEU A 528 7.61 -6.99 8.14
N LYS A 529 7.44 -6.36 6.98
CA LYS A 529 7.69 -4.94 6.76
C LYS A 529 6.41 -4.25 6.33
N THR A 530 6.16 -3.05 6.83
CA THR A 530 5.05 -2.20 6.40
C THR A 530 5.54 -0.79 6.11
N ALA A 531 4.97 -0.19 5.09
CA ALA A 531 5.26 1.19 4.74
C ALA A 531 4.04 1.79 4.04
N LYS A 532 3.90 3.11 4.18
CA LYS A 532 2.99 3.88 3.32
C LYS A 532 3.62 4.12 1.95
N THR A 533 4.91 4.47 1.95
CA THR A 533 5.68 4.77 0.74
C THR A 533 7.03 4.07 0.71
N ILE A 534 7.54 3.73 -0.48
CA ILE A 534 8.95 3.37 -0.71
C ILE A 534 9.57 4.42 -1.63
N ASP A 535 10.71 4.98 -1.22
CA ASP A 535 11.41 6.07 -1.93
C ASP A 535 10.51 7.26 -2.28
N GLY A 536 9.58 7.59 -1.38
CA GLY A 536 8.63 8.69 -1.56
C GLY A 536 7.44 8.37 -2.47
N ASN A 537 7.26 7.12 -2.90
CA ASN A 537 6.15 6.70 -3.75
C ASN A 537 5.19 5.77 -2.99
N GLU A 538 3.89 6.00 -3.11
CA GLU A 538 2.82 5.24 -2.47
C GLU A 538 2.86 3.75 -2.86
N LEU A 539 2.70 2.89 -1.84
CA LEU A 539 2.54 1.47 -2.04
C LEU A 539 1.10 1.14 -2.44
N GLY A 540 0.98 0.20 -3.38
CA GLY A 540 -0.28 -0.24 -3.94
C GLY A 540 -0.09 -0.71 -5.38
N TRP A 541 -1.19 -1.01 -6.06
CA TRP A 541 -1.16 -1.56 -7.41
C TRP A 541 -0.93 -0.50 -8.52
N CYS A 542 -1.15 0.79 -8.23
CA CYS A 542 -1.21 1.85 -9.24
C CYS A 542 0.06 1.97 -10.12
N LEU A 543 1.25 1.92 -9.52
CA LEU A 543 2.51 2.03 -10.25
C LEU A 543 2.72 0.81 -11.18
N GLY A 544 2.52 -0.40 -10.66
CA GLY A 544 2.60 -1.63 -11.43
C GLY A 544 1.64 -1.67 -12.62
N ALA A 545 0.42 -1.16 -12.44
CA ALA A 545 -0.58 -1.02 -13.50
C ALA A 545 -0.26 0.10 -14.51
N SER A 546 0.54 1.09 -14.11
CA SER A 546 0.94 2.22 -14.96
C SER A 546 2.09 1.88 -15.92
N LEU A 547 3.00 0.98 -15.53
CA LEU A 547 4.17 0.63 -16.33
C LEU A 547 3.83 0.10 -17.74
N PRO A 548 2.84 -0.81 -17.93
CA PRO A 548 2.44 -1.26 -19.26
C PRO A 548 1.89 -0.15 -20.16
N LEU A 549 1.30 0.91 -19.57
CA LEU A 549 0.73 2.03 -20.34
C LEU A 549 1.81 2.89 -21.00
N LEU A 550 3.07 2.76 -20.60
CA LEU A 550 4.19 3.47 -21.23
C LEU A 550 4.59 2.86 -22.58
N ASP A 551 4.22 1.60 -22.86
CA ASP A 551 4.45 0.96 -24.15
C ASP A 551 3.37 1.40 -25.15
N LYS A 552 3.61 2.50 -25.85
CA LYS A 552 2.70 3.08 -26.86
C LYS A 552 2.36 2.11 -28.00
N THR A 553 3.14 1.04 -28.21
CA THR A 553 2.89 0.08 -29.29
C THR A 553 1.91 -1.02 -28.90
N ASN A 554 1.92 -1.43 -27.62
CA ASN A 554 1.14 -2.56 -27.14
C ASN A 554 -0.01 -2.16 -26.19
N SER A 555 -0.02 -0.94 -25.68
CA SER A 555 -1.03 -0.47 -24.71
C SER A 555 -2.36 -0.01 -25.33
N GLY A 556 -2.45 0.10 -26.66
CA GLY A 556 -3.69 0.34 -27.39
C GLY A 556 -4.29 1.75 -27.30
N TRP A 557 -3.83 2.60 -26.38
CA TRP A 557 -4.25 4.01 -26.32
C TRP A 557 -3.49 4.87 -27.35
N GLN A 558 -4.10 5.99 -27.74
CA GLN A 558 -3.53 6.92 -28.72
C GLN A 558 -3.59 8.34 -28.18
N CYS A 559 -2.63 9.18 -28.60
CA CYS A 559 -2.68 10.58 -28.27
C CYS A 559 -3.95 11.24 -28.81
N ARG A 560 -4.59 12.09 -27.99
CA ARG A 560 -5.58 13.05 -28.46
C ARG A 560 -4.84 14.15 -29.22
N VAL A 561 -4.85 14.04 -30.54
CA VAL A 561 -4.32 15.09 -31.41
C VAL A 561 -5.44 16.10 -31.60
N GLU A 562 -5.29 17.30 -31.05
CA GLU A 562 -6.10 18.42 -31.54
C GLU A 562 -5.60 18.76 -32.95
N GLU A 563 -6.47 18.64 -33.96
CA GLU A 563 -6.20 19.25 -35.26
C GLU A 563 -6.09 20.76 -35.04
N THR A 564 -4.86 21.28 -34.95
CA THR A 564 -4.63 22.71 -35.06
C THR A 564 -4.96 23.12 -36.49
N ASN A 565 -6.21 23.56 -36.70
CA ASN A 565 -6.67 24.19 -37.95
C ASN A 565 -6.08 25.59 -38.14
#